data_AF-S9SSC6-F1
#
_entry.id   AF-S9SSC6-F1
#
_cell.length_a   1.000
_cell.length_b   1.000
_cell.length_c   1.000
_cell.angle_alpha   90.00
_cell.angle_beta   90.00
_cell.angle_gamma   90.00
#
_symmetry.space_group_name_H-M   'P 1'
#
loop_
_entity.id
_entity.type
_entity.pdbx_description
1 polymer ?
#
loop_
_entity_poly.entity_id
_entity_poly.type
_entity_poly.pdbx_seq_one_letter_code
_entity_poly.pdbx_strand_id
1 'polypeptide(L)'
;MTEWKFHRKSFEYDRVAPQVLTYSAWTGHREFAYDLVSFAKPQLIVELGTHWGASFFSFCEAVRDNDLPAKCYAVDTWVGDSHSGAYNEDVYQEVGQIAASLYPNVATLLQSTFDDALQHFEDGSIHLLHIDGFHEYEAVHHDYHTWLPKLADNGIVLFHDISVRLHGFGVWQLWDELIAQHPSFQFDHSSGLGVLFPKGDATYSEIHPLISHQLQQMYAHPNQ
;
A
#
# COMPACT_ATOMS: atom_id res chain seq x y z
N MET A 1 -0.57 -24.41 -8.94
CA MET A 1 -0.53 -22.97 -9.25
C MET A 1 -1.65 -22.34 -8.45
N THR A 2 -1.34 -21.30 -7.68
CA THR A 2 -2.36 -20.53 -6.95
C THR A 2 -3.12 -19.71 -7.99
N GLU A 3 -4.45 -19.74 -7.96
CA GLU A 3 -5.28 -19.01 -8.92
C GLU A 3 -5.53 -17.58 -8.40
N TRP A 4 -5.31 -16.56 -9.24
CA TRP A 4 -5.72 -15.19 -8.93
C TRP A 4 -7.24 -15.10 -8.94
N LYS A 5 -7.82 -14.60 -7.86
CA LYS A 5 -9.27 -14.45 -7.72
C LYS A 5 -9.62 -12.99 -7.63
N PHE A 6 -10.54 -12.57 -8.49
CA PHE A 6 -11.13 -11.25 -8.46
C PHE A 6 -12.24 -11.20 -7.40
N HIS A 7 -12.10 -10.35 -6.40
CA HIS A 7 -13.14 -10.14 -5.42
C HIS A 7 -13.84 -8.80 -5.64
N ARG A 8 -15.18 -8.84 -5.72
CA ARG A 8 -16.00 -7.64 -5.54
C ARG A 8 -16.31 -7.47 -4.06
N LYS A 9 -15.62 -6.55 -3.40
CA LYS A 9 -15.62 -6.44 -1.94
C LYS A 9 -16.48 -5.28 -1.45
N SER A 10 -17.38 -5.59 -0.51
CA SER A 10 -17.91 -4.58 0.42
C SER A 10 -17.00 -4.61 1.64
N PHE A 11 -16.12 -3.62 1.76
CA PHE A 11 -15.23 -3.53 2.91
C PHE A 11 -16.02 -3.24 4.19
N GLU A 12 -15.62 -3.83 5.32
CA GLU A 12 -16.34 -3.65 6.57
C GLU A 12 -16.15 -2.24 7.14
N TYR A 13 -14.94 -1.69 6.99
CA TYR A 13 -14.64 -0.33 7.42
C TYR A 13 -15.47 0.72 6.68
N ASP A 14 -15.95 0.45 5.46
CA ASP A 14 -16.86 1.33 4.71
C ASP A 14 -18.18 1.59 5.47
N ARG A 15 -18.62 0.64 6.30
CA ARG A 15 -19.89 0.73 7.03
C ARG A 15 -19.77 1.47 8.35
N VAL A 16 -18.62 1.33 9.01
CA VAL A 16 -18.40 1.87 10.36
C VAL A 16 -17.62 3.19 10.34
N ALA A 17 -16.84 3.43 9.29
CA ALA A 17 -15.99 4.59 9.14
C ALA A 17 -15.98 5.12 7.68
N PRO A 18 -17.13 5.57 7.14
CA PRO A 18 -17.21 6.08 5.77
C PRO A 18 -16.29 7.28 5.50
N GLN A 19 -15.86 8.00 6.53
CA GLN A 19 -14.89 9.10 6.44
C GLN A 19 -13.53 8.64 5.90
N VAL A 20 -13.14 7.38 6.10
CA VAL A 20 -11.90 6.78 5.56
C VAL A 20 -11.80 6.95 4.04
N LEU A 21 -12.94 6.96 3.35
CA LEU A 21 -13.01 7.06 1.90
C LEU A 21 -13.18 8.48 1.38
N THR A 22 -13.65 9.41 2.22
CA THR A 22 -14.20 10.69 1.74
C THR A 22 -13.16 11.52 0.99
N TYR A 23 -11.90 11.43 1.39
CA TYR A 23 -10.79 12.20 0.80
C TYR A 23 -9.64 11.32 0.31
N SER A 24 -9.84 10.00 0.22
CA SER A 24 -8.75 9.09 -0.16
C SER A 24 -8.61 9.00 -1.68
N ALA A 25 -7.46 9.43 -2.20
CA ALA A 25 -7.07 9.19 -3.59
C ALA A 25 -6.83 7.70 -3.89
N TRP A 26 -6.68 6.87 -2.85
CA TRP A 26 -6.41 5.43 -2.93
C TRP A 26 -7.66 4.56 -3.19
N THR A 27 -8.86 5.12 -3.11
CA THR A 27 -10.13 4.35 -3.11
C THR A 27 -10.30 3.37 -4.28
N GLY A 28 -9.73 3.66 -5.46
CA GLY A 28 -9.80 2.82 -6.66
C GLY A 28 -8.84 1.63 -6.68
N HIS A 29 -7.94 1.50 -5.70
CA HIS A 29 -6.95 0.41 -5.63
C HIS A 29 -7.29 -0.66 -4.59
N ARG A 30 -8.39 -0.49 -3.85
CA ARG A 30 -8.73 -1.33 -2.69
C ARG A 30 -8.96 -2.80 -3.03
N GLU A 31 -9.70 -3.09 -4.10
CA GLU A 31 -9.95 -4.47 -4.53
C GLU A 31 -8.66 -5.12 -5.06
N PHE A 32 -7.83 -4.36 -5.78
CA PHE A 32 -6.50 -4.84 -6.20
C PHE A 32 -5.62 -5.16 -4.98
N ALA A 33 -5.56 -4.27 -3.99
CA ALA A 33 -4.81 -4.49 -2.75
C ALA A 33 -5.30 -5.76 -2.02
N TYR A 34 -6.61 -5.97 -1.97
CA TYR A 34 -7.20 -7.16 -1.36
C TYR A 34 -6.80 -8.45 -2.11
N ASP A 35 -6.91 -8.43 -3.43
CA ASP A 35 -6.61 -9.60 -4.27
C ASP A 35 -5.11 -9.92 -4.27
N LEU A 36 -4.26 -8.88 -4.28
CA LEU A 36 -2.81 -9.00 -4.16
C LEU A 36 -2.41 -9.70 -2.85
N VAL A 37 -2.95 -9.26 -1.70
CA VAL A 37 -2.65 -9.88 -0.40
C VAL A 37 -3.19 -11.31 -0.34
N SER A 38 -4.39 -11.55 -0.85
CA SER A 38 -5.00 -12.88 -0.91
C SER A 38 -4.17 -13.87 -1.73
N PHE A 39 -3.58 -13.38 -2.83
CA PHE A 39 -2.73 -14.14 -3.73
C PHE A 39 -1.31 -14.35 -3.17
N ALA A 40 -0.62 -13.25 -2.87
CA ALA A 40 0.80 -13.24 -2.48
C ALA A 40 1.04 -13.75 -1.06
N LYS A 41 0.02 -13.69 -0.18
CA LYS A 41 0.06 -14.17 1.21
C LYS A 41 1.31 -13.69 1.97
N PRO A 42 1.60 -12.37 1.96
CA PRO A 42 2.76 -11.82 2.67
C PRO A 42 2.68 -12.13 4.16
N GLN A 43 3.79 -12.42 4.84
CA GLN A 43 3.78 -12.62 6.30
C GLN A 43 3.83 -11.30 7.07
N LEU A 44 4.43 -10.27 6.45
CA LEU A 44 4.56 -8.94 7.05
C LEU A 44 4.31 -7.88 5.98
N ILE A 45 3.34 -7.02 6.26
CA ILE A 45 2.98 -5.85 5.45
C ILE A 45 3.32 -4.59 6.24
N VAL A 46 4.01 -3.66 5.61
CA VAL A 46 4.28 -2.34 6.20
C VAL A 46 3.83 -1.25 5.23
N GLU A 47 3.10 -0.28 5.74
CA GLU A 47 2.70 0.93 5.02
C GLU A 47 3.37 2.14 5.63
N LEU A 48 3.92 3.00 4.78
CA LEU A 48 4.49 4.30 5.11
C LEU A 48 3.57 5.38 4.57
N GLY A 49 2.97 6.18 5.46
CA GLY A 49 1.94 7.14 5.12
C GLY A 49 0.57 6.46 5.08
N THR A 50 -0.15 6.56 6.19
CA THR A 50 -1.42 5.85 6.38
C THR A 50 -2.61 6.79 6.32
N HIS A 51 -2.45 8.05 6.75
CA HIS A 51 -3.53 9.02 6.81
C HIS A 51 -4.78 8.41 7.51
N TRP A 52 -5.93 8.34 6.83
CA TRP A 52 -7.16 7.71 7.33
C TRP A 52 -7.22 6.17 7.17
N GLY A 53 -6.25 5.56 6.49
CA GLY A 53 -6.07 4.10 6.44
C GLY A 53 -6.81 3.35 5.33
N ALA A 54 -7.22 4.00 4.23
CA ALA A 54 -7.96 3.33 3.16
C ALA A 54 -7.18 2.15 2.52
N SER A 55 -5.90 2.37 2.23
CA SER A 55 -4.96 1.33 1.79
C SER A 55 -4.72 0.31 2.90
N PHE A 56 -4.33 0.77 4.09
CA PHE A 56 -4.02 -0.07 5.25
C PHE A 56 -5.13 -1.05 5.62
N PHE A 57 -6.36 -0.56 5.75
CA PHE A 57 -7.51 -1.39 6.10
C PHE A 57 -7.91 -2.34 4.99
N SER A 58 -7.63 -2.01 3.72
CA SER A 58 -7.80 -2.96 2.61
C SER A 58 -6.84 -4.13 2.74
N PHE A 59 -5.58 -3.90 3.13
CA PHE A 59 -4.63 -4.98 3.44
C PHE A 59 -5.07 -5.78 4.66
N CYS A 60 -5.46 -5.12 5.74
CA CYS A 60 -5.88 -5.78 6.99
C CYS A 60 -7.12 -6.67 6.78
N GLU A 61 -8.09 -6.19 6.00
CA GLU A 61 -9.28 -6.97 5.68
C GLU A 61 -8.94 -8.20 4.85
N ALA A 62 -8.03 -8.08 3.87
CA ALA A 62 -7.57 -9.23 3.10
C ALA A 62 -6.84 -10.27 3.96
N VAL A 63 -6.00 -9.83 4.91
CA VAL A 63 -5.35 -10.73 5.87
C VAL A 63 -6.38 -11.48 6.71
N ARG A 64 -7.34 -10.74 7.29
CA ARG A 64 -8.38 -11.30 8.16
C ARG A 64 -9.28 -12.28 7.41
N ASP A 65 -9.81 -11.87 6.26
CA ASP A 65 -10.82 -12.64 5.52
C ASP A 65 -10.27 -13.92 4.88
N ASN A 66 -8.95 -13.98 4.70
CA ASN A 66 -8.24 -15.17 4.19
C ASN A 66 -7.53 -15.98 5.29
N ASP A 67 -7.79 -15.69 6.56
CA ASP A 67 -7.16 -16.36 7.72
C ASP A 67 -5.62 -16.43 7.63
N LEU A 68 -4.99 -15.36 7.11
CA LEU A 68 -3.55 -15.31 6.95
C LEU A 68 -2.87 -15.04 8.30
N PRO A 69 -1.72 -15.66 8.61
CA PRO A 69 -0.96 -15.38 9.83
C PRO A 69 -0.25 -14.02 9.82
N ALA A 70 -0.51 -13.20 8.81
CA ALA A 70 0.22 -11.98 8.51
C ALA A 70 -0.03 -10.88 9.54
N LYS A 71 0.93 -9.95 9.66
CA LYS A 71 0.79 -8.70 10.42
C LYS A 71 0.88 -7.49 9.49
N CYS A 72 0.07 -6.48 9.79
CA CYS A 72 0.06 -5.21 9.07
C CYS A 72 0.50 -4.09 10.01
N TYR A 73 1.52 -3.34 9.61
CA TYR A 73 1.99 -2.15 10.32
C TYR A 73 1.71 -0.90 9.51
N ALA A 74 1.05 0.07 10.14
CA ALA A 74 0.89 1.42 9.61
C ALA A 74 1.87 2.34 10.32
N VAL A 75 2.75 2.98 9.56
CA VAL A 75 3.73 3.94 10.05
C VAL A 75 3.35 5.31 9.52
N ASP A 76 3.05 6.22 10.43
CA ASP A 76 2.74 7.61 10.11
C ASP A 76 3.01 8.45 11.36
N THR A 77 3.21 9.75 11.18
CA THR A 77 3.26 10.70 12.29
C THR A 77 1.86 11.11 12.76
N TRP A 78 0.86 11.00 11.87
CA TRP A 78 -0.49 11.52 12.00
C TRP A 78 -0.57 13.02 12.34
N VAL A 79 0.44 13.81 11.97
CA VAL A 79 0.39 15.28 12.07
C VAL A 79 0.07 15.97 10.74
N GLY A 80 0.13 15.22 9.63
CA GLY A 80 -0.03 15.73 8.26
C GLY A 80 1.20 16.47 7.73
N ASP A 81 1.15 16.89 6.47
CA ASP A 81 2.24 17.58 5.78
C ASP A 81 1.71 18.63 4.77
N SER A 82 2.59 19.22 3.94
CA SER A 82 2.20 20.26 2.98
C SER A 82 1.37 19.78 1.79
N HIS A 83 1.42 18.49 1.45
CA HIS A 83 0.63 17.88 0.37
C HIS A 83 -0.65 17.24 0.90
N SER A 84 -0.61 16.61 2.06
CA SER A 84 -1.78 15.98 2.71
C SER A 84 -2.63 16.98 3.53
N GLY A 85 -2.05 18.12 3.91
CA GLY A 85 -2.64 19.10 4.82
C GLY A 85 -2.47 18.69 6.30
N ALA A 86 -2.61 19.64 7.22
CA ALA A 86 -2.56 19.32 8.65
C ALA A 86 -3.74 18.42 9.03
N TYR A 87 -3.44 17.33 9.73
CA TYR A 87 -4.49 16.46 10.26
C TYR A 87 -5.08 17.10 11.53
N ASN A 88 -6.39 16.95 11.72
CA ASN A 88 -6.97 17.27 13.02
C ASN A 88 -6.55 16.22 14.05
N GLU A 89 -6.51 16.57 15.34
CA GLU A 89 -6.10 15.70 16.46
C GLU A 89 -6.84 14.34 16.50
N ASP A 90 -8.00 14.24 15.83
CA ASP A 90 -8.87 13.07 15.83
C ASP A 90 -8.44 11.93 14.90
N VAL A 91 -7.60 12.16 13.87
CA VAL A 91 -7.30 11.15 12.84
C VAL A 91 -6.65 9.90 13.43
N TYR A 92 -5.57 10.05 14.21
CA TYR A 92 -4.88 8.92 14.83
C TYR A 92 -5.81 8.11 15.76
N GLN A 93 -6.64 8.80 16.54
CA GLN A 93 -7.56 8.15 17.47
C GLN A 93 -8.64 7.35 16.74
N GLU A 94 -9.22 7.90 15.67
CA GLU A 94 -10.21 7.21 14.86
C GLU A 94 -9.61 5.99 14.14
N VAL A 95 -8.43 6.14 13.51
CA VAL A 95 -7.71 5.03 12.87
C VAL A 95 -7.39 3.94 13.89
N GLY A 96 -6.96 4.32 15.10
CA GLY A 96 -6.73 3.41 16.22
C GLY A 96 -7.97 2.65 16.66
N GLN A 97 -9.12 3.32 16.73
CA GLN A 97 -10.40 2.68 17.09
C GLN A 97 -10.86 1.69 16.02
N ILE A 98 -10.72 2.04 14.73
CA ILE A 98 -11.05 1.14 13.61
C ILE A 98 -10.13 -0.09 13.65
N ALA A 99 -8.81 0.11 13.78
CA ALA A 99 -7.83 -0.97 13.86
C ALA A 99 -8.12 -1.92 15.02
N ALA A 100 -8.39 -1.38 16.21
CA ALA A 100 -8.67 -2.19 17.40
C ALA A 100 -10.02 -2.92 17.34
N SER A 101 -11.03 -2.33 16.68
CA SER A 101 -12.37 -2.94 16.59
C SER A 101 -12.48 -3.99 15.49
N LEU A 102 -11.93 -3.72 14.30
CA LEU A 102 -12.08 -4.59 13.12
C LEU A 102 -10.91 -5.56 12.93
N TYR A 103 -9.71 -5.15 13.34
CA TYR A 103 -8.46 -5.86 13.03
C TYR A 103 -7.52 -6.06 14.24
N PRO A 104 -8.04 -6.40 15.46
CA PRO A 104 -7.24 -6.38 16.70
C PRO A 104 -6.02 -7.32 16.71
N ASN A 105 -6.04 -8.37 15.88
CA ASN A 105 -4.96 -9.35 15.79
C ASN A 105 -4.10 -9.18 14.52
N VAL A 106 -4.40 -8.19 13.69
CA VAL A 106 -3.76 -8.01 12.36
C VAL A 106 -3.04 -6.67 12.31
N ALA A 107 -3.72 -5.60 12.72
CA ALA A 107 -3.23 -4.23 12.60
C ALA A 107 -2.36 -3.82 13.80
N THR A 108 -1.30 -3.07 13.53
CA THR A 108 -0.50 -2.36 14.54
C THR A 108 -0.17 -0.98 14.00
N LEU A 109 -0.38 0.06 14.80
CA LEU A 109 -0.06 1.45 14.45
C LEU A 109 1.25 1.85 15.12
N LEU A 110 2.15 2.48 14.36
CA LEU A 110 3.41 3.04 14.84
C LEU A 110 3.42 4.55 14.59
N GLN A 111 3.05 5.33 15.61
CA GLN A 111 3.10 6.79 15.55
C GLN A 111 4.55 7.27 15.63
N SER A 112 5.18 7.42 14.46
CA SER A 112 6.61 7.69 14.33
C SER A 112 6.95 8.22 12.94
N THR A 113 8.16 8.76 12.79
CA THR A 113 8.73 8.99 11.45
C THR A 113 9.10 7.65 10.81
N PHE A 114 9.22 7.60 9.48
CA PHE A 114 9.62 6.37 8.79
C PHE A 114 11.04 5.94 9.18
N ASP A 115 11.95 6.89 9.37
CA ASP A 115 13.33 6.61 9.79
C ASP A 115 13.40 6.02 11.20
N ASP A 116 12.64 6.56 12.15
CA ASP A 116 12.59 6.03 13.51
C ASP A 116 11.98 4.63 13.55
N ALA A 117 11.02 4.35 12.66
CA ALA A 117 10.35 3.07 12.61
C ALA A 117 11.24 1.91 12.12
N LEU A 118 12.33 2.19 11.40
CA LEU A 118 13.25 1.17 10.86
C LEU A 118 13.78 0.20 11.91
N GLN A 119 13.95 0.66 13.16
CA GLN A 119 14.44 -0.16 14.26
C GLN A 119 13.49 -1.29 14.69
N HIS A 120 12.21 -1.20 14.31
CA HIS A 120 11.19 -2.20 14.61
C HIS A 120 11.17 -3.38 13.61
N PHE A 121 11.90 -3.27 12.50
CA PHE A 121 11.88 -4.24 11.41
C PHE A 121 13.27 -4.83 11.17
N GLU A 122 13.34 -6.16 11.13
CA GLU A 122 14.55 -6.87 10.74
C GLU A 122 14.82 -6.72 9.24
N ASP A 123 16.08 -6.73 8.83
CA ASP A 123 16.45 -6.75 7.42
C ASP A 123 15.89 -8.02 6.75
N GLY A 124 15.32 -7.88 5.55
CA GLY A 124 14.75 -9.01 4.82
C GLY A 124 13.45 -9.58 5.39
N SER A 125 12.72 -8.86 6.26
CA SER A 125 11.51 -9.37 6.92
C SER A 125 10.18 -8.92 6.28
N ILE A 126 10.18 -7.80 5.55
CA ILE A 126 8.96 -7.20 4.99
C ILE A 126 8.63 -7.84 3.64
N HIS A 127 7.42 -8.39 3.49
CA HIS A 127 7.02 -9.09 2.26
C HIS A 127 6.23 -8.20 1.30
N LEU A 128 5.53 -7.21 1.84
CA LEU A 128 4.84 -6.15 1.08
C LEU A 128 5.12 -4.82 1.76
N LEU A 129 5.78 -3.91 1.05
CA LEU A 129 6.01 -2.54 1.48
C LEU A 129 5.14 -1.61 0.64
N HIS A 130 4.34 -0.76 1.27
CA HIS A 130 3.59 0.29 0.61
C HIS A 130 4.17 1.65 0.98
N ILE A 131 4.51 2.46 -0.02
CA ILE A 131 5.09 3.79 0.14
C ILE A 131 4.10 4.82 -0.43
N ASP A 132 3.50 5.60 0.48
CA ASP A 132 2.53 6.67 0.22
C ASP A 132 2.75 7.84 1.20
N GLY A 133 4.03 8.21 1.36
CA GLY A 133 4.48 9.25 2.28
C GLY A 133 4.50 10.64 1.63
N PHE A 134 5.59 11.39 1.83
CA PHE A 134 5.72 12.72 1.24
C PHE A 134 6.10 12.63 -0.25
N HIS A 135 5.39 13.38 -1.10
CA HIS A 135 5.39 13.11 -2.54
C HIS A 135 6.50 13.82 -3.34
N GLU A 136 7.43 14.52 -2.68
CA GLU A 136 8.63 15.07 -3.34
C GLU A 136 9.61 13.95 -3.71
N TYR A 137 10.36 14.15 -4.80
CA TYR A 137 11.28 13.15 -5.33
C TYR A 137 12.31 12.71 -4.27
N GLU A 138 12.92 13.67 -3.59
CA GLU A 138 13.96 13.42 -2.59
C GLU A 138 13.44 12.61 -1.40
N ALA A 139 12.19 12.86 -0.99
CA ALA A 139 11.55 12.15 0.12
C ALA A 139 11.25 10.70 -0.24
N VAL A 140 10.53 10.46 -1.34
CA VAL A 140 10.20 9.08 -1.76
C VAL A 140 11.45 8.29 -2.18
N HIS A 141 12.46 8.96 -2.74
CA HIS A 141 13.76 8.35 -3.01
C HIS A 141 14.45 7.94 -1.71
N HIS A 142 14.47 8.80 -0.68
CA HIS A 142 15.01 8.46 0.63
C HIS A 142 14.27 7.27 1.24
N ASP A 143 12.95 7.34 1.31
CA ASP A 143 12.09 6.30 1.89
C ASP A 143 12.31 4.94 1.22
N TYR A 144 12.32 4.90 -0.12
CA TYR A 144 12.59 3.67 -0.86
C TYR A 144 13.96 3.08 -0.50
N HIS A 145 15.02 3.90 -0.51
CA HIS A 145 16.38 3.39 -0.30
C HIS A 145 16.66 2.99 1.15
N THR A 146 16.07 3.67 2.14
CA THR A 146 16.24 3.31 3.56
C THR A 146 15.43 2.07 3.94
N TRP A 147 14.28 1.85 3.31
CA TRP A 147 13.42 0.68 3.56
C TRP A 147 13.75 -0.53 2.69
N LEU A 148 14.44 -0.37 1.55
CA LEU A 148 14.81 -1.48 0.68
C LEU A 148 15.60 -2.60 1.40
N PRO A 149 16.53 -2.35 2.34
CA PRO A 149 17.16 -3.40 3.14
C PRO A 149 16.17 -4.23 3.97
N LYS A 150 15.07 -3.64 4.43
CA LYS A 150 14.01 -4.31 5.22
C LYS A 150 13.14 -5.24 4.40
N LEU A 151 13.06 -5.03 3.09
CA LEU A 151 12.30 -5.87 2.17
C LEU A 151 12.92 -7.27 2.05
N ALA A 152 12.09 -8.31 2.15
CA ALA A 152 12.43 -9.71 1.95
C ALA A 152 12.81 -10.02 0.50
N ASP A 153 13.47 -11.16 0.28
CA ASP A 153 13.62 -11.73 -1.06
C ASP A 153 12.25 -11.99 -1.69
N ASN A 154 12.09 -11.67 -2.98
CA ASN A 154 10.81 -11.65 -3.70
C ASN A 154 9.73 -10.74 -3.08
N GLY A 155 10.11 -9.83 -2.18
CA GLY A 155 9.19 -8.83 -1.63
C GLY A 155 8.69 -7.86 -2.69
N ILE A 156 7.48 -7.35 -2.46
CA ILE A 156 6.77 -6.43 -3.37
C ILE A 156 6.81 -5.03 -2.78
N VAL A 157 7.06 -4.01 -3.62
CA VAL A 157 6.92 -2.60 -3.23
C VAL A 157 5.79 -1.97 -4.03
N LEU A 158 4.88 -1.29 -3.33
CA LEU A 158 3.81 -0.48 -3.90
C LEU A 158 4.14 1.00 -3.76
N PHE A 159 3.88 1.78 -4.80
CA PHE A 159 4.04 3.24 -4.81
C PHE A 159 2.73 3.90 -5.23
N HIS A 160 2.24 4.86 -4.43
CA HIS A 160 1.14 5.72 -4.87
C HIS A 160 1.60 6.90 -5.72
N ASP A 161 0.64 7.63 -6.30
CA ASP A 161 0.82 8.92 -6.98
C ASP A 161 1.81 8.92 -8.16
N ILE A 162 2.12 7.74 -8.71
CA ILE A 162 3.04 7.59 -9.85
C ILE A 162 2.55 8.27 -11.14
N SER A 163 1.27 8.65 -11.22
CA SER A 163 0.69 9.39 -12.36
C SER A 163 0.57 10.90 -12.12
N VAL A 164 0.91 11.41 -10.93
CA VAL A 164 0.77 12.83 -10.57
C VAL A 164 2.01 13.61 -10.97
N ARG A 165 1.86 14.65 -11.79
CA ARG A 165 2.96 15.50 -12.29
C ARG A 165 2.85 16.98 -11.92
N LEU A 166 1.94 17.31 -11.01
CA LEU A 166 1.65 18.69 -10.59
C LEU A 166 2.21 18.94 -9.18
N HIS A 167 2.24 20.20 -8.75
CA HIS A 167 2.49 20.59 -7.35
C HIS A 167 3.79 20.06 -6.71
N GLY A 168 4.84 19.87 -7.53
CA GLY A 168 6.13 19.38 -7.05
C GLY A 168 6.21 17.88 -6.79
N PHE A 169 5.19 17.11 -7.18
CA PHE A 169 5.22 15.66 -7.07
C PHE A 169 6.37 15.06 -7.90
N GLY A 170 7.17 14.24 -7.24
CA GLY A 170 8.36 13.58 -7.77
C GLY A 170 8.29 12.05 -7.78
N VAL A 171 7.22 11.44 -7.27
CA VAL A 171 7.08 9.97 -7.23
C VAL A 171 7.17 9.33 -8.60
N TRP A 172 6.58 9.96 -9.62
CA TRP A 172 6.68 9.52 -11.01
C TRP A 172 8.13 9.46 -11.54
N GLN A 173 9.02 10.33 -11.06
CA GLN A 173 10.41 10.38 -11.50
C GLN A 173 11.17 9.15 -10.99
N LEU A 174 11.04 8.88 -9.69
CA LEU A 174 11.61 7.67 -9.10
C LEU A 174 11.00 6.41 -9.75
N TRP A 175 9.69 6.41 -10.00
CA TRP A 175 9.03 5.30 -10.67
C TRP A 175 9.63 5.01 -12.05
N ASP A 176 9.80 6.03 -12.90
CA ASP A 176 10.40 5.90 -14.23
C ASP A 176 11.83 5.30 -14.18
N GLU A 177 12.60 5.62 -13.13
CA GLU A 177 13.94 5.05 -12.91
C GLU A 177 13.91 3.59 -12.48
N LEU A 178 12.96 3.22 -11.61
CA LEU A 178 12.86 1.88 -11.04
C LEU A 178 12.34 0.86 -12.06
N ILE A 179 11.37 1.24 -12.91
CA ILE A 179 10.84 0.34 -13.95
C ILE A 179 11.85 0.01 -15.05
N ALA A 180 12.91 0.82 -15.20
CA ALA A 180 14.00 0.51 -16.12
C ALA A 180 14.92 -0.62 -15.59
N GLN A 181 14.86 -0.92 -14.29
CA GLN A 181 15.81 -1.79 -13.59
C GLN A 181 15.15 -3.06 -13.04
N HIS A 182 13.84 -3.04 -12.82
CA HIS A 182 13.13 -4.11 -12.12
C HIS A 182 11.83 -4.49 -12.84
N PRO A 183 11.41 -5.77 -12.74
CA PRO A 183 10.07 -6.15 -13.16
C PRO A 183 9.01 -5.33 -12.43
N SER A 184 8.00 -4.90 -13.18
CA SER A 184 6.95 -4.03 -12.66
C SER A 184 5.68 -4.09 -13.50
N PHE A 185 4.59 -3.56 -12.95
CA PHE A 185 3.41 -3.15 -13.67
C PHE A 185 2.76 -1.97 -12.94
N GLN A 186 1.80 -1.30 -13.59
CA GLN A 186 1.15 -0.13 -13.02
C GLN A 186 -0.31 0.04 -13.42
N PHE A 187 -1.00 0.85 -12.63
CA PHE A 187 -2.31 1.44 -12.92
C PHE A 187 -2.16 2.96 -13.04
N ASP A 188 -2.93 3.58 -13.92
CA ASP A 188 -2.89 5.04 -14.14
C ASP A 188 -4.08 5.78 -13.47
N HIS A 189 -5.12 5.06 -13.04
CA HIS A 189 -6.28 5.63 -12.35
C HIS A 189 -5.99 5.87 -10.87
N SER A 190 -6.84 6.66 -10.19
CA SER A 190 -6.71 6.93 -8.75
C SER A 190 -5.29 7.42 -8.38
N SER A 191 -4.83 8.43 -9.12
CA SER A 191 -3.47 9.00 -9.07
C SER A 191 -2.32 8.06 -9.45
N GLY A 192 -2.64 6.84 -9.84
CA GLY A 192 -1.72 5.80 -10.27
C GLY A 192 -1.19 4.94 -9.13
N LEU A 193 -0.88 3.70 -9.43
CA LEU A 193 -0.29 2.74 -8.50
C LEU A 193 0.77 1.90 -9.20
N GLY A 194 2.01 2.00 -8.73
CA GLY A 194 3.14 1.19 -9.21
C GLY A 194 3.33 -0.06 -8.36
N VAL A 195 3.59 -1.19 -9.01
CA VAL A 195 3.91 -2.48 -8.36
C VAL A 195 5.28 -2.94 -8.81
N LEU A 196 6.25 -2.96 -7.91
CA LEU A 196 7.66 -3.23 -8.17
C LEU A 196 8.12 -4.54 -7.53
N PHE A 197 9.03 -5.23 -8.20
CA PHE A 197 9.64 -6.48 -7.74
C PHE A 197 11.18 -6.37 -7.68
N PRO A 198 11.74 -5.61 -6.73
CA PRO A 198 13.17 -5.24 -6.76
C PRO A 198 14.11 -6.36 -6.27
N LYS A 199 13.60 -7.37 -5.56
CA LYS A 199 14.40 -8.46 -4.95
C LYS A 199 14.04 -9.86 -5.44
N GLY A 200 13.51 -9.98 -6.66
CA GLY A 200 13.18 -11.27 -7.28
C GLY A 200 11.86 -11.21 -8.03
N ASP A 201 11.69 -12.10 -9.01
CA ASP A 201 10.62 -12.07 -10.00
C ASP A 201 9.69 -13.29 -9.91
N ALA A 202 9.77 -14.11 -8.85
CA ALA A 202 8.94 -15.30 -8.71
C ALA A 202 7.45 -14.93 -8.69
N THR A 203 7.07 -14.02 -7.79
CA THR A 203 5.70 -13.51 -7.70
C THR A 203 5.31 -12.77 -8.97
N TYR A 204 6.20 -11.95 -9.55
CA TYR A 204 5.95 -11.28 -10.82
C TYR A 204 5.63 -12.29 -11.94
N SER A 205 6.38 -13.37 -12.06
CA SER A 205 6.20 -14.38 -13.11
C SER A 205 4.84 -15.09 -13.02
N GLU A 206 4.28 -15.23 -11.82
CA GLU A 206 2.94 -15.79 -11.63
C GLU A 206 1.84 -14.77 -11.95
N ILE A 207 2.01 -13.51 -11.56
CA ILE A 207 0.98 -12.47 -11.74
C ILE A 207 1.02 -11.88 -13.16
N HIS A 208 2.20 -11.69 -13.76
CA HIS A 208 2.38 -10.99 -15.05
C HIS A 208 1.53 -11.56 -16.20
N PRO A 209 1.43 -12.88 -16.41
CA PRO A 209 0.53 -13.44 -17.42
C PRO A 209 -0.95 -13.11 -17.16
N LEU A 210 -1.33 -12.98 -15.89
CA LEU A 210 -2.69 -12.65 -15.45
C LEU A 210 -2.97 -11.14 -15.58
N ILE A 211 -1.95 -10.29 -15.50
CA ILE A 211 -2.03 -8.80 -15.58
C ILE A 211 -2.25 -8.27 -17.00
N SER A 212 -2.11 -9.10 -18.03
CA SER A 212 -2.43 -8.67 -19.40
C SER A 212 -3.87 -8.12 -19.50
N HIS A 213 -4.04 -6.95 -20.15
CA HIS A 213 -5.23 -6.14 -20.55
C HIS A 213 -6.55 -6.22 -19.73
N GLN A 214 -6.97 -7.38 -19.26
CA GLN A 214 -8.13 -7.64 -18.40
C GLN A 214 -8.02 -6.94 -17.04
N LEU A 215 -6.84 -6.90 -16.41
CA LEU A 215 -6.67 -6.31 -15.08
C LEU A 215 -6.79 -4.78 -15.06
N GLN A 216 -6.19 -4.09 -16.03
CA GLN A 216 -6.36 -2.63 -16.19
C GLN A 216 -7.83 -2.28 -16.43
N GLN A 217 -8.56 -3.06 -17.24
CA GLN A 217 -9.98 -2.82 -17.46
C GLN A 217 -10.82 -3.09 -16.20
N MET A 218 -10.55 -4.17 -15.47
CA MET A 218 -11.36 -4.57 -14.31
C MET A 218 -11.18 -3.64 -13.10
N TYR A 219 -9.95 -3.27 -12.76
CA TYR A 219 -9.71 -2.38 -11.61
C TYR A 219 -9.81 -0.88 -11.96
N ALA A 220 -9.55 -0.47 -13.21
CA ALA A 220 -9.78 0.93 -13.59
C ALA A 220 -11.27 1.25 -13.85
N HIS A 221 -12.09 0.24 -14.15
CA HIS A 221 -13.52 0.39 -14.45
C HIS A 221 -14.39 -0.68 -13.75
N PRO A 222 -14.57 -0.62 -12.42
CA PRO A 222 -15.35 -1.62 -11.67
C PRO A 222 -16.85 -1.69 -12.04
N ASN A 223 -17.34 -0.78 -12.89
CA ASN A 223 -18.75 -0.64 -13.28
C ASN A 223 -19.07 -0.99 -14.76
N GLN A 224 -18.20 -1.73 -15.46
CA GLN A 224 -18.55 -2.37 -16.74
C GLN A 224 -18.82 -3.87 -16.57
#